data_AF-A0A7X7ATM1-F1
#
_entry.id   AF-A0A7X7ATM1-F1
#
_cell.length_a   1.000
_cell.length_b   1.000
_cell.length_c   1.000
_cell.angle_alpha   90.00
_cell.angle_beta   90.00
_cell.angle_gamma   90.00
#
_symmetry.space_group_name_H-M   'P 1'
#
loop_
_entity.id
_entity.type
_entity.pdbx_description
1 polymer ?
#
loop_
_entity_poly.entity_id
_entity_poly.type
_entity_poly.pdbx_seq_one_letter_code
_entity_poly.pdbx_strand_id
1 'polypeptide(L)'
;MMTYYELIVYLDTISNEVRSEKVLDKLNNLNIYLKGDRYFRFIDHLSNLIQDRLDNAFYSLKSKILAKHMNIDEFSLELEDLVNEIEFNIKIANIKIVENENKEELIKSIYKSNNSMLDAIKPYFDDGIDSELIQNKIDSYYRG
;
A
#
# COMPACT_ATOMS: atom_id res chain seq x y z
N MET A 1 20.76 -13.42 14.73
CA MET A 1 19.65 -12.69 15.38
C MET A 1 19.79 -11.24 14.96
N MET A 2 18.78 -10.68 14.32
CA MET A 2 18.81 -9.29 13.84
C MET A 2 18.58 -8.33 15.00
N THR A 3 19.29 -7.21 15.03
CA THR A 3 19.07 -6.12 15.98
C THR A 3 17.84 -5.29 15.58
N TYR A 4 17.27 -4.55 16.53
CA TYR A 4 16.14 -3.67 16.23
C TYR A 4 16.54 -2.56 15.24
N TYR A 5 17.76 -2.03 15.33
CA TYR A 5 18.25 -1.02 14.39
C TYR A 5 18.36 -1.56 12.96
N GLU A 6 18.93 -2.76 12.79
CA GLU A 6 18.99 -3.43 11.48
C GLU A 6 17.60 -3.71 10.90
N LEU A 7 16.62 -4.02 11.76
CA LEU A 7 15.24 -4.18 11.35
C LEU A 7 14.67 -2.86 10.79
N ILE A 8 14.83 -1.75 11.50
CA ILE A 8 14.30 -0.46 11.03
C ILE A 8 14.95 -0.05 9.71
N VAL A 9 16.28 -0.13 9.62
CA VAL A 9 17.00 0.16 8.37
C VAL A 9 16.49 -0.73 7.24
N TYR A 10 16.21 -2.01 7.51
CA TYR A 10 15.64 -2.89 6.49
C TYR A 10 14.22 -2.48 6.09
N LEU A 11 13.34 -2.15 7.03
CA LEU A 11 11.99 -1.66 6.72
C LEU A 11 12.05 -0.39 5.87
N ASP A 12 12.93 0.55 6.19
CA ASP A 12 13.11 1.79 5.44
C ASP A 12 13.51 1.51 3.98
N THR A 13 14.36 0.50 3.74
CA THR A 13 14.74 0.11 2.36
C THR A 13 13.56 -0.46 1.57
N ILE A 14 12.60 -1.10 2.23
CA ILE A 14 11.43 -1.70 1.58
C ILE A 14 10.49 -0.61 1.05
N SER A 15 10.45 0.58 1.63
CA SER A 15 9.52 1.66 1.22
C SER A 15 9.60 2.04 -0.26
N ASN A 16 10.79 1.87 -0.87
CA ASN A 16 11.04 2.20 -2.27
C ASN A 16 11.40 0.97 -3.13
N GLU A 17 11.39 -0.24 -2.55
CA GLU A 17 11.73 -1.46 -3.28
C GLU A 17 10.56 -1.90 -4.17
N VAL A 18 10.85 -2.57 -5.29
CA VAL A 18 9.82 -3.15 -6.14
C VAL A 18 9.14 -4.31 -5.40
N ARG A 19 7.81 -4.40 -5.55
CA ARG A 19 7.04 -5.53 -5.01
C ARG A 19 7.67 -6.85 -5.42
N SER A 20 7.98 -7.71 -4.46
CA SER A 20 8.49 -9.04 -4.75
C SER A 20 8.20 -10.01 -3.61
N GLU A 21 8.02 -11.28 -3.95
CA GLU A 21 7.89 -12.36 -2.96
C GLU A 21 9.16 -12.48 -2.09
N LYS A 22 10.34 -12.09 -2.61
CA LYS A 22 11.58 -12.05 -1.82
C LYS A 22 11.51 -11.11 -0.62
N VAL A 23 10.86 -9.95 -0.78
CA VAL A 23 10.64 -9.00 0.33
C VAL A 23 9.75 -9.66 1.39
N LEU A 24 8.66 -10.30 0.98
CA LEU A 24 7.72 -10.99 1.88
C LEU A 24 8.36 -12.18 2.58
N ASP A 25 9.13 -12.99 1.86
CA ASP A 25 9.88 -14.11 2.42
C ASP A 25 10.85 -13.62 3.50
N LYS A 26 11.57 -12.53 3.23
CA LYS A 26 12.53 -11.96 4.19
C LYS A 26 11.82 -11.39 5.42
N LEU A 27 10.66 -10.73 5.25
CA LEU A 27 9.84 -10.25 6.37
C LEU A 27 9.27 -11.40 7.22
N ASN A 28 8.81 -12.48 6.58
CA ASN A 28 8.27 -13.65 7.30
C ASN A 28 9.34 -14.47 8.04
N ASN A 29 10.59 -14.37 7.59
CA ASN A 29 11.73 -15.08 8.18
C ASN A 29 12.58 -14.19 9.11
N LEU A 30 12.08 -13.02 9.53
CA LEU A 30 12.76 -12.16 10.50
C LEU A 30 12.99 -12.91 11.82
N ASN A 31 14.26 -13.17 12.13
CA ASN A 31 14.67 -13.78 13.39
C ASN A 31 15.03 -12.68 14.42
N ILE A 32 13.99 -12.05 14.97
CA ILE A 32 14.06 -11.00 15.98
C ILE A 32 13.05 -11.26 17.10
N TYR A 33 13.40 -10.88 18.32
CA TYR A 33 12.50 -10.93 19.47
C TYR A 33 11.92 -9.55 19.77
N LEU A 34 10.61 -9.40 19.60
CA LEU A 34 9.86 -8.18 19.87
C LEU A 34 8.83 -8.45 20.98
N LYS A 35 8.86 -7.64 22.04
CA LYS A 35 7.86 -7.64 23.12
C LYS A 35 7.73 -6.24 23.73
N GLY A 36 6.56 -5.96 24.31
CA GLY A 36 6.27 -4.67 24.96
C GLY A 36 6.52 -3.50 24.01
N ASP A 37 7.15 -2.44 24.51
CA ASP A 37 7.46 -1.22 23.75
C ASP A 37 8.16 -1.47 22.41
N ARG A 38 9.04 -2.48 22.32
CA ARG A 38 9.73 -2.78 21.05
C ARG A 38 8.79 -3.30 19.99
N TYR A 39 7.78 -4.06 20.39
CA TYR A 39 6.76 -4.57 19.48
C TYR A 39 5.86 -3.42 19.01
N PHE A 40 5.38 -2.58 19.92
CA PHE A 40 4.56 -1.41 19.55
C PHE A 40 5.28 -0.49 18.56
N ARG A 41 6.54 -0.13 18.83
CA ARG A 41 7.31 0.68 17.89
C ARG A 41 7.54 -0.01 16.55
N PHE A 42 7.68 -1.34 16.54
CA PHE A 42 7.77 -2.08 15.29
C PHE A 42 6.47 -1.97 14.47
N ILE A 43 5.30 -2.08 15.13
CA ILE A 43 4.02 -1.87 14.46
C ILE A 43 3.90 -0.45 13.92
N ASP A 44 4.33 0.57 14.67
CA ASP A 44 4.36 1.96 14.18
C ASP A 44 5.23 2.10 12.92
N HIS A 45 6.44 1.52 12.93
CA HIS A 45 7.32 1.53 11.77
C HIS A 45 6.75 0.77 10.58
N LEU A 46 6.07 -0.36 10.82
CA LEU A 46 5.40 -1.13 9.77
C LEU A 46 4.24 -0.34 9.17
N SER A 47 3.47 0.37 10.00
CA SER A 47 2.39 1.26 9.57
C SER A 47 2.93 2.40 8.70
N ASN A 48 4.03 3.05 9.11
CA ASN A 48 4.68 4.10 8.33
C ASN A 48 5.19 3.56 6.98
N LEU A 49 5.84 2.39 6.98
CA LEU A 49 6.28 1.74 5.74
C LEU A 49 5.11 1.52 4.77
N ILE A 50 4.00 0.97 5.27
CA ILE A 50 2.81 0.72 4.47
C ILE A 50 2.27 2.04 3.91
N GLN A 51 2.18 3.07 4.74
CA GLN A 51 1.68 4.38 4.31
C GLN A 51 2.59 5.02 3.24
N ASP A 52 3.91 4.98 3.43
CA ASP A 52 4.88 5.51 2.46
C ASP A 52 4.75 4.81 1.09
N ARG A 53 4.56 3.48 1.10
CA ARG A 53 4.36 2.71 -0.14
C ARG A 53 3.07 3.08 -0.85
N LEU A 54 1.97 3.21 -0.10
CA LEU A 54 0.68 3.61 -0.67
C LEU A 54 0.73 5.03 -1.22
N ASP A 55 1.35 5.97 -0.48
CA ASP A 55 1.54 7.35 -0.92
C ASP A 55 2.39 7.42 -2.19
N ASN A 56 3.48 6.67 -2.27
CA ASN A 56 4.31 6.60 -3.47
C ASN A 56 3.54 6.10 -4.69
N ALA A 57 2.76 5.02 -4.54
CA ALA A 57 1.94 4.50 -5.64
C ALA A 57 0.85 5.48 -6.06
N PHE A 58 0.20 6.12 -5.09
CA PHE A 58 -0.80 7.15 -5.35
C PHE A 58 -0.22 8.37 -6.07
N TYR A 59 0.92 8.90 -5.61
CA TYR A 59 1.57 10.03 -6.26
C TYR A 59 2.03 9.69 -7.68
N SER A 60 2.50 8.46 -7.91
CA SER A 60 2.82 7.95 -9.25
C SER A 60 1.59 7.96 -10.15
N LEU A 61 0.48 7.35 -9.71
CA LEU A 61 -0.78 7.32 -10.45
C LEU A 61 -1.27 8.74 -10.76
N LYS A 62 -1.36 9.61 -9.74
CA LYS A 62 -1.80 11.00 -9.89
C LYS A 62 -0.93 11.76 -10.89
N SER A 63 0.39 11.61 -10.81
CA SER A 63 1.31 12.27 -11.74
C SER A 63 1.10 11.81 -13.17
N LYS A 64 0.84 10.52 -13.39
CA LYS A 64 0.54 9.97 -14.72
C LYS A 64 -0.80 10.49 -15.26
N ILE A 65 -1.84 10.55 -14.42
CA ILE A 65 -3.17 11.10 -14.76
C ILE A 65 -3.04 12.56 -15.19
N LEU A 66 -2.24 13.36 -14.48
CA LEU A 66 -2.05 14.77 -14.79
C LEU A 66 -1.16 15.01 -16.02
N ALA A 67 -0.17 14.16 -16.25
CA ALA A 67 0.80 14.33 -17.33
C ALA A 67 0.31 13.81 -18.69
N LYS A 68 -0.66 12.89 -18.71
CA LYS A 68 -1.15 12.25 -19.93
C LYS A 68 -2.67 12.37 -20.03
N HIS A 69 -3.17 12.65 -21.23
CA HIS A 69 -4.54 12.27 -21.57
C HIS A 69 -4.58 10.74 -21.73
N MET A 70 -4.65 10.02 -20.60
CA MET A 70 -4.77 8.56 -20.60
C MET A 70 -6.14 8.15 -21.14
N ASN A 71 -6.14 7.12 -21.99
CA ASN A 71 -7.38 6.43 -22.35
C ASN A 71 -7.80 5.45 -21.23
N ILE A 72 -9.01 4.88 -21.34
CA ILE A 72 -9.57 3.95 -20.35
C ILE A 72 -8.69 2.71 -20.09
N ASP A 73 -8.00 2.19 -21.12
CA ASP A 73 -7.17 0.99 -21.00
C ASP A 73 -5.89 1.32 -20.22
N GLU A 74 -5.24 2.43 -20.54
CA GLU A 74 -4.06 2.92 -19.82
C GLU A 74 -4.41 3.24 -18.36
N PHE A 75 -5.52 3.92 -18.12
CA PHE A 75 -6.00 4.18 -16.76
C PHE A 75 -6.27 2.89 -15.99
N SER A 76 -6.89 1.89 -16.64
CA SER A 76 -7.19 0.61 -16.00
C SER A 76 -5.93 -0.12 -15.56
N LEU A 77 -4.86 -0.08 -16.37
CA LEU A 77 -3.57 -0.67 -16.01
C LEU A 77 -2.91 0.05 -14.83
N GLU A 78 -2.97 1.38 -14.80
CA GLU A 78 -2.40 2.19 -13.72
C GLU A 78 -3.17 2.01 -12.41
N LEU A 79 -4.50 1.87 -12.49
CA LEU A 79 -5.32 1.56 -11.32
C LEU A 79 -5.10 0.13 -10.82
N GLU A 80 -4.90 -0.83 -11.72
CA GLU A 80 -4.49 -2.20 -11.37
C GLU A 80 -3.12 -2.22 -10.67
N ASP A 81 -2.17 -1.37 -11.07
CA ASP A 81 -0.89 -1.24 -10.39
C ASP A 81 -1.04 -0.76 -8.93
N LEU A 82 -1.91 0.25 -8.69
CA LEU A 82 -2.25 0.72 -7.35
C LEU A 82 -2.88 -0.41 -6.51
N VAL A 83 -3.78 -1.19 -7.10
CA VAL A 83 -4.46 -2.30 -6.41
C VAL A 83 -3.49 -3.41 -6.06
N ASN A 84 -2.57 -3.74 -6.96
CA ASN A 84 -1.48 -4.67 -6.70
C ASN A 84 -0.57 -4.18 -5.55
N GLU A 85 -0.37 -2.87 -5.44
CA GLU A 85 0.34 -2.28 -4.31
C GLU A 85 -0.43 -2.44 -3.00
N ILE A 86 -1.74 -2.22 -3.00
CA ILE A 86 -2.59 -2.43 -1.83
C ILE A 86 -2.55 -3.90 -1.37
N GLU A 87 -2.71 -4.84 -2.29
CA GLU A 87 -2.64 -6.28 -1.98
C GLU A 87 -1.28 -6.67 -1.41
N PHE A 88 -0.20 -6.11 -1.94
CA PHE A 88 1.14 -6.32 -1.42
C PHE A 88 1.29 -5.78 0.01
N ASN A 89 0.77 -4.58 0.30
CA ASN A 89 0.80 -4.02 1.65
C ASN A 89 -0.08 -4.81 2.63
N ILE A 90 -1.18 -5.42 2.19
CA ILE A 90 -1.96 -6.37 3.01
C ILE A 90 -1.11 -7.61 3.34
N LYS A 91 -0.32 -8.13 2.40
CA LYS A 91 0.62 -9.23 2.70
C LYS A 91 1.69 -8.79 3.71
N ILE A 92 2.20 -7.55 3.62
CA ILE A 92 3.12 -6.97 4.61
C ILE A 92 2.45 -6.88 6.00
N ALA A 93 1.21 -6.41 6.09
CA ALA A 93 0.48 -6.35 7.35
C ALA A 93 0.27 -7.74 7.98
N ASN A 94 0.17 -8.79 7.16
CA ASN A 94 -0.09 -10.17 7.58
C ASN A 94 1.17 -11.00 7.88
N ILE A 95 2.37 -10.42 7.89
CA ILE A 95 3.59 -11.17 8.15
C ILE A 95 3.58 -11.86 9.53
N LYS A 96 4.30 -12.97 9.63
CA LYS A 96 4.26 -13.89 10.77
C LYS A 96 4.45 -13.25 12.15
N ILE A 97 5.28 -12.22 12.24
CA ILE A 97 5.64 -11.58 13.51
C ILE A 97 4.56 -10.61 14.04
N VAL A 98 3.60 -10.22 13.20
CA VAL A 98 2.50 -9.33 13.58
C VAL A 98 1.40 -10.16 14.27
N GLU A 99 0.92 -9.69 15.41
CA GLU A 99 -0.19 -10.30 16.14
C GLU A 99 -1.53 -9.96 15.49
N ASN A 100 -2.52 -10.84 15.62
CA ASN A 100 -3.77 -10.75 14.86
C ASN A 100 -4.54 -9.45 15.07
N GLU A 101 -4.54 -8.90 16.28
CA GLU A 101 -5.17 -7.61 16.59
C GLU A 101 -4.57 -6.46 15.77
N ASN A 102 -3.24 -6.43 15.62
CA ASN A 102 -2.57 -5.41 14.82
C ASN A 102 -2.71 -5.67 13.32
N LYS A 103 -2.85 -6.92 12.87
CA LYS A 103 -3.16 -7.23 11.46
C LYS A 103 -4.47 -6.57 11.05
N GLU A 104 -5.51 -6.75 11.86
CA GLU A 104 -6.83 -6.16 11.57
C GLU A 104 -6.78 -4.63 11.54
N GLU A 105 -6.06 -4.01 12.48
CA GLU A 105 -5.90 -2.57 12.53
C GLU A 105 -5.12 -2.01 11.32
N LEU A 106 -3.99 -2.64 10.96
CA LEU A 106 -3.20 -2.28 9.79
C LEU A 106 -4.02 -2.41 8.50
N ILE A 107 -4.77 -3.51 8.33
CA ILE A 107 -5.62 -3.72 7.15
C ILE A 107 -6.72 -2.66 7.05
N LYS A 108 -7.37 -2.32 8.18
CA LYS A 108 -8.36 -1.23 8.21
C LYS A 108 -7.74 0.11 7.80
N SER A 109 -6.51 0.39 8.27
CA SER A 109 -5.77 1.59 7.88
C SER A 109 -5.47 1.61 6.38
N ILE A 110 -5.02 0.48 5.82
CA ILE A 110 -4.77 0.33 4.37
C ILE A 110 -6.03 0.63 3.57
N TYR A 111 -7.17 0.03 3.93
CA TYR A 111 -8.43 0.26 3.20
C TYR A 111 -8.92 1.70 3.33
N LYS A 112 -8.79 2.31 4.51
CA LYS A 112 -9.10 3.73 4.69
C LYS A 112 -8.23 4.62 3.80
N SER A 113 -6.93 4.32 3.72
CA SER A 113 -5.98 5.05 2.87
C SER A 113 -6.34 4.88 1.39
N ASN A 114 -6.57 3.64 0.93
CA ASN A 114 -7.04 3.35 -0.43
C ASN A 114 -8.31 4.12 -0.78
N ASN A 115 -9.36 4.03 0.04
CA ASN A 115 -10.63 4.69 -0.27
C ASN A 115 -10.45 6.21 -0.34
N SER A 116 -9.63 6.80 0.53
CA SER A 116 -9.29 8.24 0.49
C SER A 116 -8.52 8.61 -0.78
N MET A 117 -7.62 7.74 -1.25
CA MET A 117 -6.89 7.91 -2.50
C MET A 117 -7.82 7.81 -3.72
N LEU A 118 -8.74 6.84 -3.72
CA LEU A 118 -9.76 6.71 -4.76
C LEU A 118 -10.66 7.94 -4.81
N ASP A 119 -11.14 8.43 -3.66
CA ASP A 119 -11.91 9.67 -3.56
C ASP A 119 -11.13 10.87 -4.14
N ALA A 120 -9.82 10.92 -3.91
CA ALA A 120 -8.96 12.01 -4.39
C ALA A 120 -8.69 11.97 -5.90
N ILE A 121 -8.79 10.81 -6.56
CA ILE A 121 -8.63 10.72 -8.03
C ILE A 121 -9.94 10.93 -8.81
N LYS A 122 -11.10 10.69 -8.20
CA LYS A 122 -12.41 10.82 -8.86
C LYS A 122 -12.60 12.14 -9.63
N PRO A 123 -12.25 13.32 -9.07
CA PRO A 123 -12.50 14.60 -9.74
C PRO A 123 -11.71 14.81 -11.04
N TYR A 124 -10.67 14.02 -11.32
CA TYR A 124 -9.89 14.17 -12.57
C TYR A 124 -10.59 13.57 -13.79
N PHE A 125 -11.76 12.93 -13.61
CA PHE A 125 -12.44 12.19 -14.66
C PHE A 125 -13.86 12.67 -14.96
N ASP A 126 -14.29 13.80 -14.39
CA ASP A 126 -15.70 14.23 -14.43
C ASP A 126 -16.18 14.75 -15.81
N ASP A 127 -15.30 15.01 -16.78
CA ASP A 127 -15.65 15.74 -18.03
C ASP A 127 -15.41 14.97 -19.36
N GLY A 128 -15.44 13.62 -19.38
CA GLY A 128 -15.13 12.80 -20.58
C GLY A 128 -16.16 11.75 -21.00
N ILE A 129 -16.07 11.27 -22.25
CA ILE A 129 -16.94 10.20 -22.82
C ILE A 129 -16.78 8.86 -22.06
N ASP A 130 -15.63 8.64 -21.42
CA ASP A 130 -15.33 7.45 -20.61
C ASP A 130 -15.52 7.66 -19.10
N SER A 131 -16.03 8.83 -18.67
CA SER A 131 -16.12 9.19 -17.24
C SER A 131 -16.90 8.16 -16.43
N GLU A 132 -18.07 7.72 -16.94
CA GLU A 132 -18.91 6.73 -16.27
C GLU A 132 -18.24 5.35 -16.15
N LEU A 133 -17.48 4.94 -17.18
CA LEU A 133 -16.73 3.67 -17.15
C LEU A 133 -15.56 3.75 -16.16
N ILE A 134 -14.86 4.88 -16.12
CA ILE A 134 -13.77 5.15 -15.17
C ILE A 134 -14.30 5.14 -13.74
N GLN A 135 -15.42 5.82 -13.47
CA GLN A 135 -16.04 5.86 -12.14
C GLN A 135 -16.48 4.48 -11.68
N ASN A 136 -17.17 3.71 -12.53
CA ASN A 136 -17.56 2.32 -12.21
C ASN A 136 -16.34 1.43 -11.89
N LYS A 137 -15.23 1.64 -12.61
CA LYS A 137 -13.98 0.93 -12.37
C LYS A 137 -13.37 1.32 -11.02
N ILE A 138 -13.27 2.62 -10.72
CA ILE A 138 -12.81 3.13 -9.41
C ILE A 138 -13.67 2.54 -8.28
N ASP A 139 -14.99 2.56 -8.43
CA ASP A 139 -15.93 2.06 -7.43
C ASP A 139 -15.74 0.56 -7.14
N SER A 140 -15.36 -0.23 -8.15
CA SER A 140 -15.05 -1.66 -8.00
C SER A 140 -13.84 -1.96 -7.08
N TYR A 141 -13.00 -0.95 -6.83
CA TYR A 141 -11.80 -1.07 -5.98
C TYR A 141 -11.97 -0.48 -4.58
N TYR A 142 -13.15 0.03 -4.21
CA TYR A 142 -13.42 0.31 -2.80
C TYR A 142 -13.35 -0.98 -1.99
N ARG A 143 -12.85 -0.87 -0.76
CA ARG A 143 -12.71 -1.97 0.19
C ARG A 143 -13.27 -1.55 1.55
N GLY A 144 -13.82 -2.52 2.29
CA GLY A 144 -14.47 -2.34 3.60
C GLY A 144 -13.58 -2.77 4.75
#